data_AF-A0A7S2HBB7-F1
#
_entry.id   AF-A0A7S2HBB7-F1
#
_cell.length_a   1.000
_cell.length_b   1.000
_cell.length_c   1.000
_cell.angle_alpha   90.00
_cell.angle_beta   90.00
_cell.angle_gamma   90.00
#
_symmetry.space_group_name_H-M   'P 1'
#
loop_
_entity.id
_entity.type
_entity.pdbx_description
1 polymer ?
#
loop_
_entity_poly.entity_id
_entity_poly.type
_entity_poly.pdbx_seq_one_letter_code
_entity_poly.pdbx_strand_id
1 'polypeptide(L)'
;QPATKLFSRAPGATHGRKMGANEAVAAFDAALPGTMPCLNQTSLDQAVRVALALNANVSPMSYFERKHYYYCDLPHGYQITQQRQPLARDGVVTLLPSLKSIRLERVQVR
;
A
#
# COMPACT_ATOMS: atom_id res chain seq x y z
N GLN A 1 11.71 -0.23 6.48
CA GLN A 1 10.70 0.70 5.93
C GLN A 1 11.18 1.17 4.57
N PRO A 2 10.29 1.38 3.58
CA PRO A 2 10.68 1.87 2.27
C PRO A 2 11.18 3.32 2.37
N ALA A 3 12.22 3.65 1.60
CA ALA A 3 12.81 5.00 1.61
C ALA A 3 11.92 6.05 0.96
N THR A 4 11.08 5.65 -0.01
CA THR A 4 10.16 6.53 -0.74
C THR A 4 8.70 6.11 -0.55
N LYS A 5 7.77 6.99 -0.92
CA LYS A 5 6.33 6.68 -0.95
C LYS A 5 5.98 5.58 -1.96
N LEU A 6 4.72 5.16 -1.94
CA LEU A 6 4.23 4.02 -2.73
C LEU A 6 4.22 4.29 -4.25
N PHE A 7 3.82 5.49 -4.67
CA PHE A 7 3.68 5.86 -6.08
C PHE A 7 4.52 7.06 -6.53
N SER A 8 5.39 7.58 -5.65
CA SER A 8 6.25 8.72 -5.94
C SER A 8 7.62 8.57 -5.27
N ARG A 9 8.59 9.36 -5.75
CA ARG A 9 9.96 9.37 -5.21
C ARG A 9 10.12 10.29 -3.99
N ALA A 10 9.04 10.89 -3.49
CA ALA A 10 9.08 11.64 -2.25
C ALA A 10 9.50 10.72 -1.09
N PRO A 11 10.21 11.22 -0.08
CA PRO A 11 10.56 10.44 1.10
C PRO A 11 9.32 9.82 1.76
N GLY A 12 9.43 8.54 2.10
CA GLY A 12 8.43 7.88 2.94
C GLY A 12 8.52 8.39 4.39
N ALA A 13 7.46 8.19 5.16
CA ALA A 13 7.51 8.46 6.59
C ALA A 13 8.44 7.44 7.27
N THR A 14 9.65 7.87 7.63
CA THR A 14 10.59 7.07 8.42
C THR A 14 10.41 7.36 9.90
N HIS A 15 10.42 6.30 10.72
CA HIS A 15 10.33 6.43 12.17
C HIS A 15 11.40 7.40 12.71
N GLY A 16 10.98 8.40 13.49
CA GLY A 16 11.87 9.41 14.09
C GLY A 16 12.18 10.65 13.25
N ARG A 17 11.77 10.72 11.97
CA ARG A 17 11.97 11.91 11.13
C ARG A 17 10.82 12.90 11.33
N LYS A 18 11.08 14.02 12.03
CA LYS A 18 10.16 15.17 12.04
C LYS A 18 10.26 15.91 10.70
N MET A 19 9.12 16.11 10.06
CA MET A 19 8.98 16.93 8.86
C MET A 19 7.86 17.95 9.09
N GLY A 20 8.01 19.14 8.54
CA GLY A 20 6.98 20.16 8.49
C GLY A 20 5.81 19.76 7.58
N ALA A 21 4.73 20.54 7.64
CA ALA A 21 3.59 20.35 6.75
C ALA A 21 4.04 20.49 5.28
N ASN A 22 3.60 19.56 4.43
CA ASN A 22 3.87 19.54 2.99
C ASN A 22 5.36 19.50 2.59
N GLU A 23 6.27 19.09 3.49
CA GLU A 23 7.72 19.02 3.19
C GLU A 23 8.10 17.77 2.39
N ALA A 24 7.38 16.66 2.55
CA ALA A 24 7.58 15.42 1.80
C ALA A 24 6.55 15.28 0.68
N VAL A 25 6.52 16.17 -0.31
CA VAL A 25 5.51 16.16 -1.38
C VAL A 25 6.19 16.22 -2.75
N ALA A 26 6.00 15.19 -3.58
CA ALA A 26 6.37 15.21 -4.99
C ALA A 26 5.23 15.78 -5.85
N ALA A 27 5.53 16.13 -7.10
CA ALA A 27 4.53 16.62 -8.06
C ALA A 27 3.33 15.68 -8.21
N PHE A 28 3.58 14.36 -8.22
CA PHE A 28 2.51 13.35 -8.23
C PHE A 28 1.65 13.43 -6.96
N ASP A 29 2.25 13.53 -5.78
CA ASP A 29 1.51 13.60 -4.51
C ASP A 29 0.58 14.82 -4.43
N ALA A 30 0.94 15.91 -5.10
CA ALA A 30 0.14 17.13 -5.22
C ALA A 30 -0.83 17.11 -6.42
N ALA A 31 -0.94 15.97 -7.12
CA ALA A 31 -1.77 15.80 -8.31
C ALA A 31 -1.52 16.85 -9.40
N LEU A 32 -0.27 17.30 -9.58
CA LEU A 32 0.05 18.27 -10.62
C LEU A 32 -0.24 17.69 -12.02
N PRO A 33 -0.76 18.50 -12.96
CA PRO A 33 -1.08 18.03 -14.31
C PRO A 33 0.13 17.39 -15.01
N GLY A 34 -0.10 16.26 -15.68
CA GLY A 34 0.93 15.53 -16.43
C GLY A 34 1.78 14.56 -15.59
N THR A 35 1.55 14.47 -14.28
CA THR A 35 2.26 13.50 -13.42
C THR A 35 1.67 12.09 -13.52
N MET A 36 2.51 11.07 -13.35
CA MET A 36 2.12 9.65 -13.40
C MET A 36 2.61 8.87 -12.17
N PRO A 37 1.88 7.85 -11.72
CA PRO A 37 2.30 7.02 -10.59
C PRO A 37 3.47 6.12 -10.96
N CYS A 38 4.43 5.96 -10.06
CA CYS A 38 5.54 5.02 -10.18
C CYS A 38 5.62 4.12 -8.94
N LEU A 39 5.29 2.84 -9.11
CA LEU A 39 5.22 1.89 -8.00
C LEU A 39 6.59 1.65 -7.37
N ASN A 40 6.64 1.72 -6.04
CA ASN A 40 7.82 1.39 -5.24
C ASN A 40 7.98 -0.13 -5.09
N GLN A 41 9.02 -0.67 -5.71
CA GLN A 41 9.35 -2.11 -5.67
C GLN A 41 9.61 -2.60 -4.24
N THR A 42 10.29 -1.82 -3.41
CA THR A 42 10.58 -2.19 -2.01
C THR A 42 9.29 -2.36 -1.19
N SER A 43 8.28 -1.53 -1.45
CA SER A 43 6.98 -1.66 -0.80
C SER A 43 6.23 -2.92 -1.25
N LEU A 44 6.32 -3.25 -2.55
CA LEU A 44 5.73 -4.47 -3.09
C LEU A 44 6.40 -5.73 -2.50
N ASP A 45 7.73 -5.77 -2.46
CA ASP A 45 8.48 -6.89 -1.88
C ASP A 45 8.13 -7.12 -0.42
N GLN A 46 8.00 -6.05 0.36
CA GLN A 46 7.57 -6.14 1.76
C GLN A 46 6.14 -6.67 1.88
N ALA A 47 5.23 -6.22 1.02
CA ALA A 47 3.85 -6.71 1.01
C ALA A 47 3.77 -8.20 0.66
N VAL A 48 4.59 -8.69 -0.28
CA VAL A 48 4.69 -10.12 -0.60
C VAL A 48 5.23 -10.92 0.58
N ARG A 49 6.29 -10.44 1.25
CA ARG A 49 6.82 -11.08 2.47
C ARG A 49 5.76 -11.18 3.57
N VAL A 50 4.97 -10.12 3.76
CA VAL A 50 3.85 -10.12 4.71
C VAL A 50 2.80 -11.14 4.30
N ALA A 51 2.41 -11.21 3.03
CA ALA A 51 1.46 -12.22 2.55
C ALA A 51 1.93 -13.65 2.85
N LEU A 52 3.21 -13.95 2.59
CA LEU A 52 3.81 -15.25 2.91
C LEU A 52 3.84 -15.53 4.41
N ALA A 53 4.21 -14.54 5.24
CA ALA A 53 4.22 -14.67 6.70
C ALA A 53 2.82 -14.90 7.28
N LEU A 54 1.78 -14.39 6.60
CA LEU A 54 0.37 -14.59 6.95
C LEU A 54 -0.22 -15.89 6.37
N ASN A 55 0.60 -16.77 5.80
CA ASN A 55 0.18 -17.99 5.12
C ASN A 55 -0.89 -17.74 4.03
N ALA A 56 -0.83 -16.59 3.37
CA ALA A 56 -1.77 -16.23 2.31
C ALA A 56 -1.27 -16.69 0.93
N ASN A 57 -2.21 -16.99 0.04
CA ASN A 57 -1.94 -17.34 -1.35
C ASN A 57 -1.66 -16.08 -2.17
N VAL A 58 -0.41 -15.86 -2.55
CA VAL A 58 0.01 -14.74 -3.40
C VAL A 58 -0.56 -14.93 -4.81
N SER A 59 -1.22 -13.90 -5.33
CA SER A 59 -1.82 -13.95 -6.67
C SER A 59 -0.72 -13.85 -7.74
N PRO A 60 -0.76 -14.67 -8.80
CA PRO A 60 0.24 -14.60 -9.88
C PRO A 60 0.16 -13.29 -10.66
N MET A 61 -1.00 -12.65 -10.64
CA MET A 61 -1.28 -11.36 -11.24
C MET A 61 -2.04 -10.51 -10.22
N SER A 62 -1.77 -9.21 -10.16
CA SER A 62 -2.50 -8.25 -9.33
C SER A 62 -2.52 -6.90 -10.02
N TYR A 63 -3.62 -6.15 -9.87
CA TYR A 63 -3.84 -4.88 -10.56
C TYR A 63 -4.20 -3.78 -9.58
N PHE A 64 -3.72 -2.58 -9.89
CA PHE A 64 -4.15 -1.36 -9.23
C PHE A 64 -5.33 -0.72 -9.98
N GLU A 65 -6.26 -0.19 -9.21
CA GLU A 65 -7.55 0.35 -9.65
C GLU A 65 -7.81 1.69 -8.96
N ARG A 66 -8.68 2.51 -9.53
CA ARG A 66 -9.03 3.83 -9.00
C ARG A 66 -10.37 3.75 -8.27
N LYS A 67 -10.35 4.06 -6.98
CA LYS A 67 -11.56 4.26 -6.18
C LYS A 67 -11.85 5.76 -6.08
N HIS A 68 -12.86 6.23 -6.82
CA HIS A 68 -13.18 7.65 -6.94
C HIS A 68 -14.03 8.15 -5.77
N TYR A 69 -13.59 9.23 -5.13
CA TYR A 69 -14.35 10.04 -4.17
C TYR A 69 -13.64 11.37 -3.94
N TYR A 70 -14.38 12.40 -3.56
CA TYR A 70 -13.82 13.72 -3.33
C TYR A 70 -13.58 13.94 -1.84
N TYR A 71 -12.35 14.35 -1.50
CA TYR A 71 -12.00 14.78 -0.15
C TYR A 71 -10.76 15.68 -0.21
N CYS A 72 -10.60 16.55 0.78
CA CYS A 72 -9.50 17.54 0.79
C CYS A 72 -8.10 16.91 0.98
N ASP A 73 -8.03 15.68 1.51
CA ASP A 73 -6.78 14.92 1.67
C ASP A 73 -6.41 14.07 0.45
N LEU A 74 -7.29 14.02 -0.57
CA LEU A 74 -7.15 13.16 -1.74
C LEU A 74 -7.06 14.00 -3.02
N PRO A 75 -5.88 14.59 -3.32
CA PRO A 75 -5.74 15.60 -4.38
C PRO A 75 -6.05 15.04 -5.78
N HIS A 76 -5.91 13.74 -6.00
CA HIS A 76 -6.25 13.10 -7.28
C HIS A 76 -7.77 12.89 -7.49
N GLY A 77 -8.61 13.02 -6.46
CA GLY A 77 -10.03 12.65 -6.51
C GLY A 77 -10.29 11.14 -6.66
N TYR A 78 -9.24 10.32 -6.48
CA TYR A 78 -9.34 8.87 -6.39
C TYR A 78 -8.17 8.28 -5.59
N GLN A 79 -8.42 7.15 -4.93
CA GLN A 79 -7.40 6.34 -4.29
C GLN A 79 -6.97 5.20 -5.22
N ILE A 80 -5.67 4.96 -5.33
CA ILE A 80 -5.12 3.79 -6.02
C ILE A 80 -5.17 2.59 -5.05
N THR A 81 -5.87 1.52 -5.41
CA THR A 81 -6.13 0.35 -4.54
C THR A 81 -6.19 -0.95 -5.36
N GLN A 82 -6.34 -2.11 -4.72
CA GLN A 82 -6.40 -3.43 -5.38
C GLN A 82 -7.71 -4.17 -5.04
N GLN A 83 -8.85 -3.70 -5.53
CA GLN A 83 -10.17 -4.20 -5.14
C GLN A 83 -10.49 -5.57 -5.75
N ARG A 84 -10.43 -5.70 -7.08
CA ARG A 84 -10.81 -6.92 -7.82
C ARG A 84 -9.78 -8.02 -7.71
N GLN A 85 -8.50 -7.67 -7.82
CA GLN A 85 -7.39 -8.63 -7.83
C GLN A 85 -6.30 -8.22 -6.82
N PRO A 86 -6.51 -8.53 -5.53
CA PRO A 86 -5.59 -8.17 -4.45
C PRO A 86 -4.25 -8.90 -4.60
N LEU A 87 -3.24 -8.46 -3.83
CA LEU A 87 -1.92 -9.08 -3.84
C LEU A 87 -1.97 -10.55 -3.38
N ALA A 88 -2.73 -10.85 -2.34
CA ALA A 88 -2.90 -12.21 -1.83
C ALA A 88 -4.30 -12.43 -1.23
N ARG A 89 -4.71 -13.70 -1.10
CA ARG A 89 -5.98 -14.13 -0.52
C ARG A 89 -5.81 -15.30 0.45
N ASP A 90 -6.81 -15.52 1.29
CA ASP A 90 -6.98 -16.73 2.10
C ASP A 90 -5.80 -17.01 3.07
N GLY A 91 -5.39 -16.00 3.81
CA GLY A 91 -4.37 -16.13 4.86
C GLY A 91 -4.92 -16.69 6.18
N VAL A 92 -4.02 -17.10 7.07
CA VAL A 92 -4.37 -17.54 8.43
C VAL A 92 -3.30 -17.12 9.44
N VAL A 93 -3.76 -16.58 10.56
CA VAL A 93 -2.92 -16.22 11.71
C VAL A 93 -3.38 -17.00 12.93
N THR A 94 -2.45 -17.66 13.60
CA THR A 94 -2.69 -18.36 14.87
C THR A 94 -2.26 -17.46 16.02
N LEU A 95 -3.17 -17.16 16.94
CA LEU A 95 -2.88 -16.37 18.13
C LEU A 95 -2.33 -17.25 19.24
N LEU A 96 -1.29 -16.78 19.92
CA LEU A 96 -0.72 -17.42 21.11
C LEU A 96 -1.14 -16.64 22.37
N PRO A 97 -1.36 -17.33 23.52
CA PRO A 97 -1.26 -18.78 23.74
C PRO A 97 -2.54 -19.55 23.42
N SER A 98 -3.64 -18.89 23.04
CA SER A 98 -4.97 -19.52 22.89
C SER A 98 -5.10 -20.48 21.69
N LEU A 99 -4.10 -20.53 20.79
CA LEU A 99 -4.08 -21.29 19.54
C LEU A 99 -5.29 -21.03 18.64
N LYS A 100 -5.96 -19.89 18.80
CA LYS A 100 -7.11 -19.51 17.98
C LYS A 100 -6.63 -19.08 16.60
N SER A 101 -7.13 -19.75 15.56
CA SER A 101 -6.86 -19.38 14.16
C SER A 101 -7.86 -18.33 13.67
N ILE A 102 -7.35 -17.25 13.10
CA ILE A 102 -8.11 -16.18 12.44
C ILE A 102 -7.81 -16.24 10.95
N ARG A 103 -8.86 -16.38 10.14
CA ARG A 103 -8.74 -16.32 8.68
C ARG A 103 -8.69 -14.88 8.21
N LEU A 104 -7.84 -14.63 7.22
CA LEU A 104 -7.69 -13.36 6.53
C LEU A 104 -8.20 -13.52 5.10
N GLU A 105 -9.13 -12.67 4.70
CA GLU A 105 -9.73 -12.74 3.36
C GLU A 105 -8.73 -12.33 2.27
N ARG A 106 -8.00 -11.23 2.48
CA ARG A 106 -7.13 -10.62 1.46
C ARG A 106 -6.05 -9.72 2.04
N VAL A 107 -4.98 -9.57 1.27
CA VAL A 107 -3.90 -8.59 1.47
C VAL A 107 -3.86 -7.65 0.27
N GLN A 108 -3.92 -6.34 0.51
CA GLN A 108 -3.95 -5.30 -0.51
C GLN A 108 -2.88 -4.24 -0.24
N VAL A 109 -2.27 -3.73 -1.31
CA VAL A 109 -1.38 -2.57 -1.30
C VAL A 109 -2.20 -1.34 -1.69
N ARG A 110 -2.20 -0.29 -0.87
CA ARG A 110 -2.96 0.96 -1.09
C ARG A 110 -2.38 2.12 -0.30
#